data_AF-A0A419R3N3-F1
#
_entry.id   AF-A0A419R3N3-F1
#
_cell.length_a   1.000
_cell.length_b   1.000
_cell.length_c   1.000
_cell.angle_alpha   90.00
_cell.angle_beta   90.00
_cell.angle_gamma   90.00
#
_symmetry.space_group_name_H-M   'P 1'
#
loop_
_entity.id
_entity.type
_entity.pdbx_description
1 polymer ?
#
loop_
_entity_poly.entity_id
_entity_poly.type
_entity_poly.pdbx_seq_one_letter_code
_entity_poly.pdbx_strand_id
1 'polypeptide(L)'
;MPDAIRQPQLAPVRGQPVAKPSPLRVVEAEANDNVRLLAPEARLFELPPAVWITMVGSYVVFLLALLGATGGASASFAIAISAFYIAMFFGTARAMLRQAPAQPDSPLQRTGSVLQTAFGPLTRREVYGQVLIVPVAVAFFGIAIAIISATVM
;
A
#
# COMPACT_ATOMS: atom_id res chain seq x y z
N MET A 1 -11.81 -66.48 -27.60
CA MET A 1 -11.02 -65.24 -27.44
C MET A 1 -11.98 -64.08 -27.66
N PRO A 2 -12.05 -63.09 -26.77
CA PRO A 2 -13.28 -62.36 -26.50
C PRO A 2 -13.56 -61.21 -27.48
N ASP A 3 -14.83 -61.19 -27.91
CA ASP A 3 -15.56 -60.11 -28.53
C ASP A 3 -16.01 -59.03 -27.53
N ALA A 4 -16.37 -57.89 -28.12
CA ALA A 4 -17.47 -57.00 -27.72
C ALA A 4 -17.26 -55.98 -26.58
N ILE A 5 -16.81 -54.80 -27.02
CA ILE A 5 -17.37 -53.46 -26.75
C ILE A 5 -18.59 -53.47 -25.80
N ARG A 6 -18.40 -53.01 -24.56
CA ARG A 6 -19.48 -52.48 -23.72
C ARG A 6 -19.22 -51.00 -23.44
N GLN A 7 -19.82 -50.14 -24.27
CA GLN A 7 -20.06 -48.75 -23.89
C GLN A 7 -21.01 -48.75 -22.67
N PRO A 8 -20.69 -48.04 -21.58
CA PRO A 8 -21.67 -47.77 -20.55
C PRO A 8 -22.78 -46.92 -21.18
N GLN A 9 -23.96 -47.52 -21.28
CA GLN A 9 -25.20 -46.92 -21.75
C GLN A 9 -25.52 -45.69 -20.89
N LEU A 10 -25.29 -44.49 -21.42
CA LEU A 10 -25.76 -43.23 -20.85
C LEU A 10 -27.28 -43.21 -20.97
N ALA A 11 -27.97 -43.60 -19.90
CA ALA A 11 -29.38 -43.35 -19.76
C ALA A 11 -29.61 -41.81 -19.81
N PRO A 12 -30.61 -41.32 -20.57
CA PRO A 12 -30.96 -39.91 -20.51
C PRO A 12 -31.52 -39.64 -19.12
N VAL A 13 -30.78 -38.90 -18.28
CA VAL A 13 -31.24 -38.41 -16.98
C VAL A 13 -32.38 -37.43 -17.24
N ARG A 14 -33.59 -37.96 -17.34
CA ARG A 14 -34.83 -37.21 -17.47
C ARG A 14 -35.15 -36.61 -16.11
N GLY A 15 -34.97 -35.30 -15.98
CA GLY A 15 -35.60 -34.50 -14.91
C GLY A 15 -34.74 -34.14 -13.70
N GLN A 16 -33.50 -33.70 -13.87
CA GLN A 16 -32.89 -32.84 -12.85
C GLN A 16 -33.19 -31.37 -13.15
N PRO A 17 -33.81 -30.61 -12.24
CA PRO A 17 -33.94 -29.17 -12.40
C PRO A 17 -32.53 -28.57 -12.48
N VAL A 18 -32.32 -27.72 -13.48
CA VAL A 18 -31.06 -26.98 -13.68
C VAL A 18 -30.77 -26.18 -12.40
N ALA A 19 -29.95 -26.73 -11.53
CA ALA A 19 -29.43 -26.01 -10.38
C ALA A 19 -28.61 -24.83 -10.92
N LYS A 20 -28.93 -23.64 -10.41
CA LYS A 20 -28.25 -22.37 -10.73
C LYS A 20 -26.72 -22.58 -10.75
N PRO A 21 -26.00 -21.93 -11.67
CA PRO A 21 -24.58 -22.16 -11.86
C PRO A 21 -23.85 -21.98 -10.54
N SER A 22 -23.23 -23.06 -10.05
CA SER A 22 -22.34 -23.01 -8.90
C SER A 22 -21.08 -22.25 -9.31
N PRO A 23 -20.82 -21.05 -8.78
CA PRO A 23 -19.57 -20.39 -9.07
C PRO A 23 -18.56 -20.96 -8.07
N LEU A 24 -17.65 -21.79 -8.58
CA LEU A 24 -16.26 -21.98 -8.13
C LEU A 24 -15.84 -23.37 -8.60
N ARG A 25 -15.05 -23.39 -9.68
CA ARG A 25 -14.34 -24.59 -10.10
C ARG A 25 -13.24 -24.82 -9.08
N VAL A 26 -13.55 -25.57 -8.03
CA VAL A 26 -12.58 -26.08 -7.07
C VAL A 26 -11.71 -27.08 -7.82
N VAL A 27 -10.46 -26.69 -8.09
CA VAL A 27 -9.44 -27.63 -8.54
C VAL A 27 -8.81 -28.18 -7.27
N GLU A 28 -9.32 -29.33 -6.82
CA GLU A 28 -8.73 -30.10 -5.75
C GLU A 28 -7.53 -30.91 -6.28
N ALA A 29 -6.45 -30.87 -5.49
CA ALA A 29 -5.23 -31.68 -5.52
C ALA A 29 -3.95 -31.02 -6.07
N GLU A 30 -3.26 -30.27 -5.19
CA GLU A 30 -1.82 -30.47 -4.93
C GLU A 30 -1.41 -29.86 -3.58
N ALA A 31 -1.16 -30.73 -2.58
CA ALA A 31 -0.33 -30.62 -1.35
C ALA A 31 -0.17 -29.30 -0.56
N ASN A 32 -0.95 -28.26 -0.82
CA ASN A 32 -0.91 -26.99 -0.10
C ASN A 32 -2.35 -26.52 0.09
N ASP A 33 -2.95 -26.84 1.24
CA ASP A 33 -4.33 -26.52 1.66
C ASP A 33 -4.62 -25.00 1.83
N ASN A 34 -3.88 -24.15 1.12
CA ASN A 34 -4.14 -22.73 1.07
C ASN A 34 -5.12 -22.45 -0.08
N VAL A 35 -6.41 -22.64 0.17
CA VAL A 35 -7.45 -22.00 -0.66
C VAL A 35 -7.38 -20.49 -0.38
N ARG A 36 -6.38 -19.81 -0.97
CA ARG A 36 -6.30 -18.36 -1.00
C ARG A 36 -7.32 -17.88 -2.02
N LEU A 37 -8.55 -17.65 -1.56
CA LEU A 37 -9.42 -16.65 -2.17
C LEU A 37 -8.77 -15.28 -1.94
N LEU A 38 -7.73 -14.97 -2.71
CA LEU A 38 -7.20 -13.61 -2.82
C LEU A 38 -8.24 -12.83 -3.63
N ALA A 39 -9.26 -12.32 -2.93
CA ALA A 39 -9.97 -11.17 -3.43
C ALA A 39 -8.91 -10.13 -3.82
N PRO A 40 -9.00 -9.50 -5.01
CA PRO A 40 -8.06 -8.45 -5.42
C PRO A 40 -7.93 -7.46 -4.26
N GLU A 41 -6.71 -7.01 -3.95
CA GLU A 41 -6.44 -5.96 -2.97
C GLU A 41 -7.23 -4.69 -3.34
N ALA A 42 -8.51 -4.64 -3.00
CA ALA A 42 -9.35 -3.45 -3.09
C ALA A 42 -9.03 -2.48 -1.94
N ARG A 43 -8.04 -2.83 -1.10
CA ARG A 43 -7.55 -1.99 -0.02
C ARG A 43 -6.53 -0.99 -0.56
N LEU A 44 -7.01 0.16 -1.01
CA LEU A 44 -6.11 1.27 -1.35
C LEU A 44 -5.42 1.75 -0.07
N PHE A 45 -4.11 1.50 0.04
CA PHE A 45 -3.16 2.19 0.92
C PHE A 45 -3.78 2.66 2.26
N GLU A 46 -4.13 1.72 3.14
CA GLU A 46 -4.73 1.98 4.47
C GLU A 46 -3.69 2.55 5.47
N LEU A 47 -2.90 3.55 5.08
CA LEU A 47 -1.97 4.23 6.00
C LEU A 47 -2.74 5.20 6.90
N PRO A 48 -2.53 5.16 8.23
CA PRO A 48 -3.14 6.10 9.16
C PRO A 48 -2.86 7.58 8.78
N PRO A 49 -3.80 8.51 9.00
CA PRO A 49 -3.61 9.93 8.68
C PRO A 49 -2.34 10.54 9.29
N ALA A 50 -1.96 10.08 10.49
CA ALA A 50 -0.73 10.51 11.15
C ALA A 50 0.52 10.24 10.30
N VAL A 51 0.61 9.08 9.64
CA VAL A 51 1.76 8.73 8.79
C VAL A 51 1.85 9.69 7.61
N TRP A 52 0.72 9.97 6.95
CA TRP A 52 0.65 10.95 5.86
C TRP A 52 1.10 12.35 6.30
N ILE A 53 0.61 12.82 7.45
CA ILE A 53 0.98 14.12 8.00
C ILE A 53 2.49 14.17 8.30
N THR A 54 3.04 13.12 8.91
CA THR A 54 4.49 13.05 9.19
C THR A 54 5.31 13.05 7.90
N MET A 55 4.92 12.29 6.88
CA MET A 55 5.63 12.28 5.59
C MET A 55 5.65 13.66 4.94
N VAL A 56 4.50 14.34 4.84
CA VAL A 56 4.42 15.70 4.29
C VAL A 56 5.22 16.68 5.14
N GLY A 57 5.10 16.59 6.47
CA GLY A 57 5.84 17.43 7.41
C GLY A 57 7.36 17.31 7.23
N SER A 58 7.88 16.11 7.03
CA SER A 58 9.30 15.88 6.77
C SER A 58 9.79 16.62 5.52
N TYR A 59 9.02 16.61 4.43
CA TYR A 59 9.36 17.35 3.22
C TYR A 59 9.28 18.87 3.43
N VAL A 60 8.30 19.36 4.16
CA VAL A 60 8.20 20.79 4.51
C VAL A 60 9.43 21.24 5.30
N VAL A 61 9.81 20.48 6.32
CA VAL A 61 11.03 20.75 7.11
C VAL A 61 12.26 20.78 6.22
N PHE A 62 12.42 19.78 5.35
CA PHE A 62 13.54 19.71 4.42
C PHE A 62 13.62 20.93 3.48
N LEU A 63 12.51 21.31 2.86
CA LEU A 63 12.46 22.45 1.94
C LEU A 63 12.74 23.77 2.65
N LEU A 64 12.19 23.98 3.85
CA LEU A 64 12.48 25.16 4.66
C LEU A 64 13.95 25.23 5.07
N ALA A 65 14.53 24.10 5.46
CA ALA A 65 15.94 24.01 5.81
C ALA A 65 16.85 24.33 4.61
N LEU A 66 16.55 23.79 3.42
CA LEU A 66 17.26 24.13 2.20
C LEU A 66 17.10 25.60 1.81
N LEU A 67 15.90 26.16 1.95
CA LEU A 67 15.65 27.55 1.61
C LEU A 67 16.46 28.49 2.52
N GLY A 68 16.49 28.21 3.82
CA GLY A 68 17.31 28.94 4.78
C GLY A 68 18.82 28.80 4.51
N ALA A 69 19.26 27.63 4.05
CA ALA A 69 20.69 27.36 3.81
C ALA A 69 21.22 27.94 2.47
N THR A 70 20.36 28.11 1.45
CA THR A 70 20.83 28.36 0.07
C THR A 70 20.72 29.81 -0.40
N GLY A 71 19.91 30.66 0.25
CA GLY A 71 19.93 32.13 0.16
C GLY A 71 19.75 32.84 -1.21
N GLY A 72 19.85 32.13 -2.34
CA GLY A 72 19.92 32.71 -3.69
C GLY A 72 18.66 32.50 -4.54
N ALA A 73 18.40 33.43 -5.47
CA ALA A 73 17.21 33.42 -6.34
C ALA A 73 17.09 32.17 -7.22
N SER A 74 18.21 31.60 -7.68
CA SER A 74 18.19 30.35 -8.47
C SER A 74 17.84 29.13 -7.61
N ALA A 75 18.27 29.11 -6.35
CA ALA A 75 17.96 28.02 -5.43
C ALA A 75 16.50 28.06 -4.99
N SER A 76 15.95 29.25 -4.73
CA SER A 76 14.54 29.41 -4.36
C SER A 76 13.60 28.95 -5.49
N PHE A 77 13.97 29.19 -6.76
CA PHE A 77 13.20 28.69 -7.91
C PHE A 77 13.18 27.15 -7.96
N ALA A 78 14.33 26.48 -7.79
CA ALA A 78 14.39 25.02 -7.75
C ALA A 78 13.61 24.42 -6.57
N ILE A 79 13.67 25.08 -5.41
CA ILE A 79 12.90 24.69 -4.21
C ILE A 79 11.39 24.84 -4.48
N ALA A 80 10.96 25.91 -5.14
CA ALA A 80 9.55 26.10 -5.51
C ALA A 80 9.03 25.00 -6.44
N ILE A 81 9.81 24.64 -7.48
CA ILE A 81 9.47 23.52 -8.36
C ILE A 81 9.37 22.22 -7.58
N SER A 82 10.33 21.96 -6.68
CA SER A 82 10.34 20.75 -5.84
C SER A 82 9.10 20.69 -4.94
N ALA A 83 8.73 21.81 -4.32
CA ALA A 83 7.51 21.93 -3.51
C ALA A 83 6.25 21.61 -4.34
N PHE A 84 6.19 22.08 -5.58
CA PHE A 84 5.07 21.81 -6.49
C PHE A 84 4.97 20.30 -6.83
N TYR A 85 6.09 19.65 -7.12
CA TYR A 85 6.10 18.19 -7.37
C TYR A 85 5.66 17.39 -6.14
N ILE A 86 6.12 17.77 -4.95
CA ILE A 86 5.70 17.14 -3.69
C ILE A 86 4.18 17.33 -3.50
N ALA A 87 3.69 18.56 -3.68
CA ALA A 87 2.26 18.86 -3.58
C ALA A 87 1.44 18.07 -4.60
N MET A 88 1.93 17.91 -5.83
CA MET A 88 1.29 17.11 -6.86
C MET A 88 1.24 15.62 -6.47
N PHE A 89 2.35 15.06 -5.98
CA PHE A 89 2.41 13.66 -5.54
C PHE A 89 1.40 13.36 -4.43
N PHE A 90 1.48 14.10 -3.32
CA PHE A 90 0.60 13.91 -2.17
C PHE A 90 -0.86 14.30 -2.48
N GLY A 91 -1.04 15.36 -3.27
CA GLY A 91 -2.35 15.83 -3.71
C GLY A 91 -3.07 14.83 -4.60
N THR A 92 -2.36 14.24 -5.56
CA THR A 92 -2.92 13.20 -6.46
C THR A 92 -3.31 11.97 -5.67
N ALA A 93 -2.42 11.48 -4.80
CA ALA A 93 -2.73 10.33 -3.95
C ALA A 93 -3.94 10.61 -3.04
N ARG A 94 -4.02 11.81 -2.46
CA ARG A 94 -5.18 12.23 -1.66
C ARG A 94 -6.46 12.30 -2.49
N ALA A 95 -6.40 12.81 -3.72
CA ALA A 95 -7.55 12.89 -4.62
C ALA A 95 -8.07 11.48 -4.98
N MET A 96 -7.18 10.54 -5.28
CA MET A 96 -7.54 9.15 -5.56
C MET A 96 -8.19 8.48 -4.34
N LEU A 97 -7.64 8.68 -3.14
CA LEU A 97 -8.23 8.15 -1.90
C LEU A 97 -9.65 8.69 -1.66
N ARG A 98 -9.95 9.94 -2.04
CA ARG A 98 -11.29 10.52 -1.90
C ARG A 98 -12.31 9.95 -2.89
N GLN A 99 -11.85 9.38 -3.99
CA GLN A 99 -12.71 8.73 -4.99
C GLN A 99 -12.96 7.25 -4.69
N ALA A 100 -12.24 6.68 -3.73
CA ALA A 100 -12.38 5.29 -3.33
C ALA A 100 -13.66 5.05 -2.51
N PRO A 101 -14.30 3.87 -2.63
CA PRO A 101 -15.35 3.45 -1.70
C PRO A 101 -14.86 3.49 -0.25
N ALA A 102 -15.78 3.69 0.70
CA ALA A 102 -15.46 3.68 2.12
C ALA A 102 -14.83 2.33 2.51
N GLN A 103 -13.57 2.37 2.94
CA GLN A 103 -12.84 1.21 3.41
C GLN A 103 -12.91 1.12 4.93
N PRO A 104 -12.91 -0.11 5.50
CA PRO A 104 -12.82 -0.29 6.94
C PRO A 104 -11.51 0.31 7.49
N ASP A 105 -11.53 0.73 8.76
CA ASP A 105 -10.35 1.31 9.40
C ASP A 105 -9.14 0.39 9.31
N SER A 106 -8.01 1.03 9.01
CA SER A 106 -6.69 0.40 8.93
C SER A 106 -6.46 -0.49 10.15
N PRO A 107 -5.97 -1.73 9.98
CA PRO A 107 -5.52 -2.57 11.08
C PRO A 107 -4.57 -1.83 12.04
N LEU A 108 -3.78 -0.89 11.54
CA LEU A 108 -2.85 -0.08 12.33
C LEU A 108 -3.54 0.93 13.25
N GLN A 109 -4.82 1.26 13.04
CA GLN A 109 -5.59 2.15 13.90
C GLN A 109 -6.33 1.40 15.03
N ARG A 110 -6.56 0.09 14.88
CA ARG A 110 -7.22 -0.72 15.91
C ARG A 110 -6.25 -0.99 17.08
N THR A 111 -6.63 -0.60 18.28
CA THR A 111 -5.84 -0.85 19.50
C THR A 111 -5.63 -2.35 19.72
N GLY A 112 -4.37 -2.78 19.88
CA GLY A 112 -4.01 -4.18 20.11
C GLY A 112 -3.90 -5.05 18.85
N SER A 113 -4.14 -4.49 17.67
CA SER A 113 -4.02 -5.21 16.40
C SER A 113 -2.58 -5.22 15.88
N VAL A 114 -2.15 -6.38 15.38
CA VAL A 114 -0.87 -6.57 14.67
C VAL A 114 -1.16 -6.71 13.17
N LEU A 115 -0.29 -6.13 12.35
CA LEU A 115 -0.38 -6.27 10.90
C LEU A 115 0.17 -7.65 10.52
N GLN A 116 -0.69 -8.53 10.05
CA GLN A 116 -0.28 -9.86 9.59
C GLN A 116 0.43 -9.73 8.24
N THR A 117 1.69 -10.15 8.17
CA THR A 117 2.48 -10.19 6.92
C THR A 117 2.86 -11.63 6.56
N ALA A 118 3.40 -11.83 5.36
CA ALA A 118 3.91 -13.14 4.92
C ALA A 118 5.04 -13.68 5.80
N PHE A 119 5.75 -12.82 6.53
CA PHE A 119 6.89 -13.17 7.38
C PHE A 119 6.57 -13.16 8.87
N GLY A 120 5.30 -12.94 9.24
CA GLY A 120 4.84 -12.89 10.62
C GLY A 120 4.12 -11.59 10.99
N PRO A 121 3.59 -11.49 12.22
CA PRO A 121 2.91 -10.31 12.70
C PRO A 121 3.89 -9.16 12.92
N LEU A 122 3.63 -8.00 12.33
CA LEU A 122 4.32 -6.75 12.62
C LEU A 122 3.49 -5.89 13.57
N THR A 123 4.16 -5.35 14.59
CA THR A 123 3.58 -4.36 15.48
C THR A 123 3.43 -3.02 14.75
N ARG A 124 2.51 -2.19 15.25
CA ARG A 124 2.28 -0.84 14.70
C ARG A 124 3.56 0.01 14.65
N ARG A 125 4.44 -0.11 15.66
CA ARG A 125 5.68 0.67 15.72
C ARG A 125 6.66 0.27 14.62
N GLU A 126 6.78 -1.01 14.32
CA GLU A 126 7.66 -1.51 13.26
C GLU A 126 7.20 -1.03 11.90
N VAL A 127 5.89 -1.08 11.64
CA VAL A 127 5.33 -0.57 10.37
C VAL A 127 5.53 0.94 10.23
N TYR A 128 5.29 1.71 11.30
CA TYR A 128 5.55 3.15 11.30
C TYR A 128 7.03 3.45 11.05
N GLY A 129 7.93 2.71 11.71
CA GLY A 129 9.37 2.83 11.50
C GLY A 129 9.76 2.60 10.05
N GLN A 130 9.28 1.51 9.43
CA GLN A 130 9.58 1.19 8.03
C GLN A 130 9.10 2.25 7.05
N VAL A 131 7.89 2.80 7.25
CA VAL A 131 7.33 3.80 6.33
C VAL A 131 7.98 5.18 6.54
N LEU A 132 8.31 5.53 7.79
CA LEU A 132 8.77 6.88 8.13
C LEU A 132 10.30 7.04 8.12
N ILE A 133 11.08 5.95 8.06
CA ILE A 133 12.54 6.04 8.14
C ILE A 133 13.13 6.95 7.05
N VAL A 134 12.68 6.79 5.80
CA VAL A 134 13.19 7.59 4.66
C VAL A 134 12.78 9.06 4.78
N PRO A 135 11.48 9.40 4.95
CA PRO A 135 11.07 10.80 5.14
C PRO A 135 11.79 11.48 6.31
N VAL A 136 11.90 10.82 7.46
CA VAL A 136 12.57 11.39 8.65
C VAL A 136 14.06 11.61 8.38
N ALA A 137 14.73 10.68 7.71
CA ALA A 137 16.13 10.84 7.32
C ALA A 137 16.32 12.04 6.37
N VAL A 138 15.42 12.24 5.41
CA VAL A 138 15.45 13.42 4.51
C VAL A 138 15.28 14.72 5.29
N ALA A 139 14.35 14.78 6.25
CA ALA A 139 14.18 15.95 7.11
C ALA A 139 15.45 16.23 7.94
N PHE A 140 16.02 15.19 8.55
CA PHE A 140 17.26 15.30 9.31
C PHE A 140 18.43 15.78 8.45
N PHE A 141 18.54 15.28 7.22
CA PHE A 141 19.54 15.71 6.26
C PHE A 141 19.41 17.21 5.93
N GLY A 142 18.20 17.70 5.69
CA GLY A 142 17.96 19.13 5.49
C GLY A 142 18.37 19.97 6.70
N ILE A 143 17.97 19.54 7.90
CA ILE A 143 18.37 20.20 9.16
C ILE A 143 19.90 20.25 9.30
N ALA A 144 20.59 19.14 9.02
CA ALA A 144 22.04 19.09 9.08
C ALA A 144 22.70 20.08 8.10
N ILE A 145 22.21 20.18 6.86
CA ILE A 145 22.68 21.18 5.89
C ILE A 145 22.46 22.60 6.44
N ALA A 146 21.29 22.89 7.00
CA ALA A 146 20.98 24.21 7.54
C ALA A 146 21.90 24.57 8.72
N ILE A 147 22.19 23.64 9.63
CA ILE A 147 23.12 23.87 10.74
C ILE A 147 24.54 24.12 10.23
N ILE A 148 25.01 23.32 9.27
CA ILE A 148 26.35 23.49 8.68
C ILE A 148 26.44 24.86 8.00
N SER A 149 25.44 25.22 7.20
CA SER A 149 25.38 26.53 6.54
C SER A 149 25.40 27.66 7.56
N ALA A 150 24.60 27.58 8.63
CA ALA A 150 24.52 28.62 9.66
C ALA A 150 25.78 28.76 10.54
N THR A 151 26.65 27.74 10.57
CA THR A 151 27.87 27.74 11.39
C THR A 151 29.14 28.00 10.59
N VAL A 152 29.14 27.71 9.29
CA VAL A 152 30.32 27.83 8.42
C VAL A 152 30.25 29.09 7.54
N MET A 153 29.07 29.48 7.06
CA MET A 153 28.87 30.71 6.27
C MET A 153 28.58 31.89 7.18
#